data_AF-A0A1Y3VIE7-F1
#
_entry.id   AF-A0A1Y3VIE7-F1
#
_cell.length_a   1.000
_cell.length_b   1.000
_cell.length_c   1.000
_cell.angle_alpha   90.00
_cell.angle_beta   90.00
_cell.angle_gamma   90.00
#
_symmetry.space_group_name_H-M   'P 1'
#
loop_
_entity.id
_entity.type
_entity.pdbx_description
1 polymer ?
#
loop_
_entity_poly.entity_id
_entity_poly.type
_entity_poly.pdbx_seq_one_letter_code
_entity_poly.pdbx_strand_id
1 'polypeptide(L)'
;MYAKQQIEFKNTLFSDEEIKFFNYYLNKSEFTNGQDLRNKYIHGTHNIDKETIEQDYLRLLILLISIVWKIIDDVCTKERSQQA
;
A
#
# COMPACT_ATOMS: atom_id res chain seq x y z
N MET A 1 -17.10 -15.79 -19.06
CA MET A 1 -17.53 -16.24 -17.72
C MET A 1 -17.40 -15.05 -16.80
N TYR A 2 -18.51 -14.50 -16.30
CA TYR A 2 -18.46 -13.37 -15.37
C TYR A 2 -18.05 -13.91 -14.00
N ALA A 3 -16.90 -13.47 -13.50
CA ALA A 3 -16.46 -13.78 -12.15
C ALA A 3 -17.48 -13.20 -11.17
N LYS A 4 -18.10 -14.04 -10.34
CA LYS A 4 -18.88 -13.57 -9.20
C LYS A 4 -17.95 -12.75 -8.31
N GLN A 5 -18.22 -11.45 -8.14
CA GLN A 5 -17.58 -10.65 -7.09
C GLN A 5 -18.04 -11.21 -5.75
N GLN A 6 -17.17 -12.00 -5.11
CA GLN A 6 -17.34 -12.44 -3.73
C GLN A 6 -16.78 -11.36 -2.81
N ILE A 7 -17.59 -10.89 -1.86
CA ILE A 7 -17.16 -9.96 -0.82
C ILE A 7 -16.68 -10.80 0.35
N GLU A 8 -15.42 -10.62 0.74
CA GLU A 8 -14.81 -11.29 1.89
C GLU A 8 -14.51 -10.25 2.98
N PHE A 9 -14.93 -10.54 4.21
CA PHE A 9 -14.64 -9.70 5.37
C PHE A 9 -13.51 -10.32 6.18
N LYS A 10 -12.51 -9.50 6.54
CA LYS A 10 -11.35 -9.91 7.34
C LYS A 10 -11.14 -8.95 8.49
N ASN A 11 -10.54 -9.44 9.58
CA ASN A 11 -10.16 -8.64 10.74
C ASN A 11 -8.73 -8.10 10.60
N THR A 12 -8.38 -7.64 9.41
CA THR A 12 -7.07 -7.06 9.06
C THR A 12 -7.28 -5.61 8.67
N LEU A 13 -6.27 -4.76 8.91
CA LEU A 13 -6.34 -3.33 8.56
C LEU A 13 -6.56 -3.11 7.06
N PHE A 14 -5.95 -3.97 6.23
CA PHE A 14 -6.02 -3.91 4.77
C PHE A 14 -6.73 -5.13 4.20
N SER A 15 -7.43 -4.95 3.08
CA SER A 15 -7.90 -6.04 2.22
C SER A 15 -6.75 -6.68 1.44
N ASP A 16 -6.98 -7.85 0.85
CA ASP A 16 -5.96 -8.52 0.03
C ASP A 16 -5.58 -7.68 -1.19
N GLU A 17 -6.52 -6.95 -1.78
CA GLU A 17 -6.29 -6.04 -2.90
C GLU A 17 -5.46 -4.82 -2.48
N GLU A 18 -5.73 -4.27 -1.30
CA GLU A 18 -4.92 -3.18 -0.74
C GLU A 18 -3.50 -3.65 -0.46
N ILE A 19 -3.33 -4.84 0.13
CA ILE A 19 -2.01 -5.45 0.36
C ILE A 19 -1.27 -5.64 -0.97
N LYS A 20 -1.94 -6.16 -2.00
CA LYS A 20 -1.37 -6.31 -3.35
C LYS A 20 -0.96 -4.96 -3.96
N PHE A 21 -1.76 -3.92 -3.75
CA PHE A 21 -1.42 -2.56 -4.19
C PHE A 21 -0.14 -2.07 -3.51
N PHE A 22 -0.01 -2.21 -2.18
CA PHE A 22 1.22 -1.84 -1.48
C PHE A 22 2.41 -2.70 -1.93
N ASN A 23 2.21 -4.01 -2.09
CA ASN A 23 3.23 -4.92 -2.58
C ASN A 23 3.72 -4.52 -3.98
N TYR A 24 2.84 -4.11 -4.88
CA TYR A 24 3.22 -3.66 -6.23
C TYR A 24 4.21 -2.48 -6.21
N TYR A 25 4.01 -1.51 -5.30
CA TYR A 25 4.90 -0.35 -5.20
C TYR A 25 6.17 -0.65 -4.39
N LEU A 26 6.04 -1.33 -3.26
CA LEU A 26 7.13 -1.48 -2.31
C LEU A 26 8.04 -2.68 -2.65
N ASN A 27 7.46 -3.79 -3.11
CA ASN A 27 8.15 -5.07 -3.19
C ASN A 27 8.02 -5.70 -4.59
N LYS A 28 8.85 -6.70 -4.89
CA LYS A 28 8.73 -7.53 -6.09
C LYS A 28 8.39 -8.99 -5.78
N SER A 29 7.60 -9.22 -4.74
CA SER A 29 7.22 -10.59 -4.32
C SER A 29 6.10 -11.18 -5.17
N GLU A 30 5.15 -10.37 -5.64
CA GLU A 30 3.93 -10.83 -6.32
C GLU A 30 3.83 -10.39 -7.78
N PHE A 31 4.45 -9.26 -8.14
CA PHE A 31 4.33 -8.66 -9.48
C PHE A 31 5.70 -8.54 -10.15
N THR A 32 5.84 -9.16 -11.33
CA THR A 32 7.09 -9.11 -12.12
C THR A 32 7.44 -7.69 -12.59
N ASN A 33 6.43 -6.81 -12.70
CA ASN A 33 6.55 -5.39 -13.06
C ASN A 33 6.38 -4.44 -11.86
N GLY A 34 6.49 -4.93 -10.63
CA GLY A 34 6.45 -4.08 -9.44
C GLY A 34 7.58 -3.05 -9.43
N GLN A 35 7.32 -1.88 -8.83
CA GLN A 35 8.30 -0.77 -8.75
C GLN A 35 9.46 -1.08 -7.80
N ASP A 36 9.26 -2.03 -6.89
CA ASP A 36 10.29 -2.57 -5.99
C ASP A 36 11.05 -1.50 -5.20
N LEU A 37 10.35 -0.42 -4.84
CA LEU A 37 10.95 0.77 -4.25
C LEU A 37 11.73 0.44 -2.97
N ARG A 38 11.21 -0.47 -2.14
CA ARG A 38 11.88 -0.90 -0.91
C ARG A 38 13.24 -1.50 -1.22
N ASN A 39 13.32 -2.48 -2.13
CA ASN A 39 14.57 -3.14 -2.44
C ASN A 39 15.53 -2.20 -3.21
N LYS A 40 14.99 -1.35 -4.09
CA LYS A 40 15.74 -0.31 -4.82
C LYS A 40 16.53 0.60 -3.89
N TYR A 41 15.90 1.10 -2.83
CA TYR A 41 16.53 2.03 -1.87
C TYR A 41 17.30 1.32 -0.74
N ILE A 42 16.93 0.09 -0.34
CA ILE A 42 17.67 -0.69 0.67
C ILE A 42 19.03 -1.14 0.14
N HIS A 43 19.09 -1.62 -1.11
CA HIS A 43 20.31 -2.21 -1.65
C HIS A 43 21.25 -1.18 -2.32
N GLY A 44 20.83 0.09 -2.41
CA GLY A 44 21.70 1.23 -2.78
C GLY A 44 22.38 1.12 -4.15
N THR A 45 21.88 0.25 -5.04
CA THR A 45 22.66 -0.25 -6.19
C THR A 45 22.60 0.60 -7.45
N HIS A 46 22.01 1.79 -7.44
CA HIS A 46 21.78 2.54 -8.69
C HIS A 46 22.10 4.03 -8.55
N ASN A 47 22.83 4.58 -9.53
CA ASN A 47 22.83 6.01 -9.84
C ASN A 47 21.43 6.37 -10.36
N ILE A 48 20.50 6.59 -9.45
CA ILE A 48 19.15 7.02 -9.77
C ILE A 48 19.20 8.52 -10.04
N ASP A 49 18.59 8.97 -11.13
CA ASP A 49 18.48 10.39 -11.43
C ASP A 49 17.61 11.11 -10.39
N LYS A 50 17.87 12.41 -10.22
CA LYS A 50 17.21 13.22 -9.18
C LYS A 50 15.68 13.27 -9.35
N GLU A 51 15.19 13.27 -10.59
CA GLU A 51 13.76 13.34 -10.90
C GLU A 51 13.04 12.06 -10.47
N THR A 52 13.62 10.90 -10.78
CA THR A 52 13.12 9.59 -10.32
C THR A 52 13.10 9.50 -8.80
N ILE A 53 14.13 10.01 -8.11
CA ILE A 53 14.14 10.05 -6.64
C ILE A 53 12.98 10.89 -6.10
N GLU A 54 12.74 12.07 -6.69
CA GLU A 54 11.65 12.95 -6.29
C GLU A 54 10.28 12.29 -6.49
N GLN A 55 10.06 11.67 -7.65
CA GLN A 55 8.82 10.95 -7.92
C GLN A 55 8.62 9.76 -6.97
N ASP A 56 9.66 8.98 -6.72
CA ASP A 56 9.61 7.84 -5.80
C ASP A 56 9.33 8.30 -4.37
N TYR A 57 9.92 9.42 -3.94
CA TYR A 57 9.63 10.03 -2.65
C TYR A 57 8.15 10.42 -2.52
N LEU A 58 7.59 11.10 -3.53
CA LEU A 58 6.17 11.46 -3.53
C LEU A 58 5.26 10.22 -3.50
N ARG A 59 5.60 9.16 -4.25
CA ARG A 59 4.88 7.89 -4.21
C ARG A 59 4.90 7.28 -2.81
N LEU A 60 6.07 7.19 -2.18
CA LEU A 60 6.21 6.67 -0.82
C LEU A 60 5.44 7.52 0.20
N LEU A 61 5.46 8.85 0.05
CA LEU A 61 4.71 9.76 0.92
C LEU A 61 3.20 9.53 0.81
N ILE A 62 2.68 9.38 -0.40
CA ILE A 62 1.26 9.06 -0.63
C ILE A 62 0.90 7.71 0.00
N LEU A 63 1.74 6.68 -0.17
CA LEU A 63 1.51 5.38 0.46
C LEU A 63 1.48 5.48 1.99
N LEU A 64 2.39 6.25 2.60
CA LEU A 64 2.41 6.47 4.03
C LEU A 64 1.15 7.20 4.53
N ILE A 65 0.74 8.27 3.83
CA ILE A 65 -0.49 9.00 4.15
C ILE A 65 -1.71 8.07 4.07
N SER A 66 -1.78 7.20 3.06
CA SER A 66 -2.86 6.23 2.93
C SER A 66 -2.91 5.24 4.10
N ILE A 67 -1.76 4.77 4.59
CA ILE A 67 -1.69 3.88 5.78
C ILE A 67 -2.21 4.61 7.01
N VAL A 68 -1.70 5.82 7.27
CA VAL A 68 -2.12 6.62 8.44
C VAL A 68 -3.61 6.93 8.38
N TRP A 69 -4.11 7.32 7.21
CA TRP A 69 -5.52 7.61 7.00
C TRP A 69 -6.40 6.37 7.26
N LYS A 70 -6.00 5.19 6.79
CA LYS A 70 -6.70 3.93 7.06
C LYS A 70 -6.77 3.59 8.55
N ILE A 71 -5.68 3.82 9.30
CA ILE A 71 -5.64 3.60 10.75
C ILE A 71 -6.59 4.55 11.47
N ILE A 72 -6.57 5.84 11.11
CA ILE A 72 -7.46 6.84 11.71
C ILE A 72 -8.92 6.48 11.45
N ASP A 73 -9.26 6.09 10.22
CA ASP A 73 -10.60 5.68 9.83
C ASP A 73 -11.09 4.46 10.62
N ASP A 74 -10.23 3.45 10.81
CA ASP A 74 -10.55 2.25 11.60
C ASP A 74 -10.83 2.59 13.07
N VAL A 75 -9.99 3.45 13.68
CA VAL A 75 -10.19 3.92 15.06
C VAL A 75 -11.50 4.69 15.20
N CYS A 76 -11.75 5.67 14.31
CA CYS A 76 -12.99 6.44 14.32
C CYS A 76 -14.23 5.58 14.09
N THR A 77 -14.14 4.55 13.24
CA THR A 77 -15.23 3.60 13.00
C THR A 77 -15.54 2.81 14.26
N LYS A 78 -14.51 2.29 14.94
CA LYS A 78 -14.67 1.56 16.20
C LYS A 78 -15.30 2.41 17.31
N GLU A 79 -14.89 3.67 17.44
CA GLU A 79 -15.48 4.60 18.43
C GLU A 79 -16.98 4.83 18.19
N ARG A 80 -17.40 4.99 16.93
CA ARG A 80 -18.82 5.16 16.58
C ARG A 80 -19.63 3.90 16.87
N SER A 81 -19.08 2.72 16.60
CA SER A 81 -19.74 1.45 16.89
C SER A 81 -19.93 1.19 18.39
N GLN A 82 -19.16 1.84 19.27
CA GLN A 82 -19.28 1.71 20.73
C GLN A 82 -20.28 2.71 21.36
N GLN A 83 -20.73 3.70 20.60
CA GLN A 83 -21.70 4.72 21.05
C GLN A 83 -23.15 4.39 20.64
N ALA A 84 -23.35 3.35 19.83
CA ALA A 84 -24.66 2.84 19.39
C ALA A 84 -25.07 1.62 20.22
#